data_AF-A0A420XMA4-F1
#
_entry.id   AF-A0A420XMA4-F1
#
_cell.length_a   1.000
_cell.length_b   1.000
_cell.length_c   1.000
_cell.angle_alpha   90.00
_cell.angle_beta   90.00
_cell.angle_gamma   90.00
#
_symmetry.space_group_name_H-M   'P 1'
#
loop_
_entity.id
_entity.type
_entity.pdbx_description
1 polymer ?
#
loop_
_entity_poly.entity_id
_entity_poly.type
_entity_poly.pdbx_seq_one_letter_code
_entity_poly.pdbx_strand_id
1 'polypeptide(L)'
;MVRGVSRRTVLRSGAALAAAPLVGRVRPAAVPAVLPSRRSVLAAVRLVNDAWLAAHPRPGDNRWAHATYVDGCLAAYAVTRERRYLAYAERWAEAADYRLHGGPRTRDADDMCAGQAYYALHTLAPDPAKLASVDSAVLRMAHRSGPGSDDDWWWVDALHMAMPVFCRVARHTGDPTVLPAMWRLYSDAKHRRGLYDRSSELWFRDGRFVPPAGLRSPHGAPVFWSRGNGWAFAAHAKTLSILPGHSPHRREYLNNLQALARSTARTQRADGFWGVDLADPDDHPGPETSGTALFVHSLAHGVRAGLLDRATCLPVAVRAWNAMVATAVHSDGFLGYVQGVGDSPSSSQPVTRDTTADFAVGAFLRAGSALARLAR
;
A
#
# COMPACT_ATOMS: atom_id res chain seq x y z
N MET A 1 25.85 71.04 42.86
CA MET A 1 27.29 70.76 42.79
C MET A 1 27.55 69.39 43.44
N VAL A 2 28.17 68.46 42.71
CA VAL A 2 28.93 67.27 43.18
C VAL A 2 28.15 66.22 44.01
N ARG A 3 27.67 65.09 43.45
CA ARG A 3 28.32 63.83 42.98
C ARG A 3 28.88 62.89 44.07
N GLY A 4 28.30 61.67 44.11
CA GLY A 4 29.00 60.37 44.29
C GLY A 4 28.65 59.60 45.56
N VAL A 5 28.51 58.27 45.63
CA VAL A 5 28.72 57.13 44.71
C VAL A 5 27.88 55.97 45.29
N SER A 6 27.16 55.19 44.48
CA SER A 6 26.70 53.84 44.88
C SER A 6 27.04 52.85 43.77
N ARG A 7 27.91 51.89 44.11
CA ARG A 7 28.42 50.85 43.21
C ARG A 7 27.33 49.81 42.95
N ARG A 8 26.83 49.73 41.71
CA ARG A 8 26.08 48.55 41.23
C ARG A 8 27.06 47.48 40.79
N THR A 9 27.02 46.35 41.47
CA THR A 9 27.68 45.09 41.07
C THR A 9 26.99 44.54 39.84
N VAL A 10 27.71 44.46 38.71
CA VAL A 10 27.26 43.79 37.49
C VAL A 10 27.61 42.32 37.60
N LEU A 11 26.62 41.45 37.76
CA LEU A 11 26.78 40.01 37.56
C LEU A 11 27.03 39.76 36.07
N ARG A 12 28.27 39.39 35.72
CA ARG A 12 28.58 38.79 34.42
C ARG A 12 28.12 37.33 34.46
N SER A 13 26.98 37.04 33.84
CA SER A 13 26.59 35.68 33.47
C SER A 13 27.47 35.23 32.30
N GLY A 14 28.50 34.43 32.60
CA GLY A 14 29.27 33.72 31.58
C GLY A 14 28.39 32.66 30.92
N ALA A 15 28.04 32.87 29.64
CA ALA A 15 27.44 31.84 28.83
C ALA A 15 28.54 30.82 28.47
N ALA A 16 28.59 29.71 29.20
CA ALA A 16 29.32 28.53 28.78
C ALA A 16 28.58 27.91 27.58
N LEU A 17 29.10 28.13 26.38
CA LEU A 17 28.74 27.37 25.18
C LEU A 17 29.21 25.92 25.39
N ALA A 18 28.33 25.09 25.93
CA ALA A 18 28.49 23.65 25.90
C ALA A 18 28.36 23.20 24.44
N ALA A 19 29.48 22.95 23.78
CA ALA A 19 29.52 22.28 22.50
C ALA A 19 28.99 20.85 22.70
N ALA A 20 27.74 20.61 22.34
CA ALA A 20 27.19 19.27 22.23
C ALA A 20 28.00 18.50 21.16
N PRO A 21 28.44 17.27 21.43
CA PRO A 21 29.16 16.49 20.43
C PRO A 21 28.20 16.24 19.26
N LEU A 22 28.65 16.60 18.06
CA LEU A 22 28.04 16.13 16.81
C LEU A 22 28.18 14.61 16.78
N VAL A 23 27.16 13.91 17.28
CA VAL A 23 27.00 12.48 17.05
C VAL A 23 26.83 12.34 15.54
N GLY A 24 27.89 11.95 14.85
CA GLY A 24 27.84 11.66 13.43
C GLY A 24 26.74 10.63 13.20
N ARG A 25 25.65 11.01 12.52
CA ARG A 25 24.62 10.07 12.09
C ARG A 25 25.32 9.00 11.26
N VAL A 26 25.49 7.80 11.83
CA VAL A 26 25.97 6.63 11.09
C VAL A 26 24.99 6.44 9.95
N ARG A 27 25.42 6.71 8.71
CA ARG A 27 24.59 6.44 7.54
C ARG A 27 24.33 4.93 7.51
N PRO A 28 23.07 4.47 7.52
CA PRO A 28 22.80 3.05 7.43
C PRO A 28 23.45 2.49 6.15
N ALA A 29 24.10 1.34 6.28
CA ALA A 29 24.76 0.69 5.16
C ALA A 29 23.72 0.36 4.08
N ALA A 30 24.09 0.58 2.82
CA ALA A 30 23.20 0.28 1.69
C ALA A 30 22.92 -1.23 1.63
N VAL A 31 21.63 -1.61 1.63
CA VAL A 31 21.23 -3.01 1.49
C VAL A 31 21.51 -3.49 0.05
N PRO A 32 22.19 -4.63 -0.16
CA PRO A 32 22.53 -5.11 -1.48
C PRO A 32 21.29 -5.49 -2.29
N ALA A 33 21.28 -5.11 -3.58
CA ALA A 33 20.20 -5.39 -4.53
C ALA A 33 20.36 -6.78 -5.21
N VAL A 34 20.81 -7.79 -4.46
CA VAL A 34 20.94 -9.16 -4.96
C VAL A 34 19.60 -9.88 -4.79
N LEU A 35 19.01 -10.33 -5.90
CA LEU A 35 17.73 -11.04 -5.90
C LEU A 35 17.91 -12.37 -5.14
N PRO A 36 17.17 -12.62 -4.04
CA PRO A 36 17.27 -13.89 -3.33
C PRO A 36 16.77 -15.05 -4.19
N SER A 37 17.26 -16.25 -3.88
CA SER A 37 16.76 -17.47 -4.52
C SER A 37 15.26 -17.63 -4.31
N ARG A 38 14.57 -18.28 -5.25
CA ARG A 38 13.13 -18.56 -5.11
C ARG A 38 12.83 -19.29 -3.79
N ARG A 39 13.69 -20.24 -3.40
CA ARG A 39 13.58 -20.98 -2.13
C ARG A 39 13.63 -20.05 -0.92
N SER A 40 14.56 -19.11 -0.88
CA SER A 40 14.70 -18.15 0.23
C SER A 40 13.49 -17.21 0.34
N VAL A 41 12.99 -16.70 -0.78
CA VAL A 41 11.78 -15.86 -0.79
C VAL A 41 10.58 -16.64 -0.26
N LEU A 42 10.38 -17.87 -0.73
CA LEU A 42 9.27 -18.71 -0.27
C LEU A 42 9.40 -19.13 1.19
N ALA A 43 10.62 -19.28 1.72
CA ALA A 43 10.83 -19.56 3.14
C ALA A 43 10.33 -18.40 4.01
N ALA A 44 10.65 -17.15 3.66
CA ALA A 44 10.15 -15.97 4.38
C ALA A 44 8.62 -15.82 4.26
N VAL A 45 8.06 -16.06 3.06
CA VAL A 45 6.59 -16.07 2.86
C VAL A 45 5.91 -17.10 3.74
N ARG A 46 6.45 -18.33 3.82
CA ARG A 46 5.89 -19.38 4.69
C ARG A 46 6.00 -19.01 6.15
N LEU A 47 7.17 -18.57 6.60
CA LEU A 47 7.44 -18.19 7.98
C LEU A 47 6.42 -17.15 8.47
N VAL A 48 6.23 -16.06 7.71
CA VAL A 48 5.31 -14.99 8.07
C VAL A 48 3.84 -15.44 8.02
N ASN A 49 3.44 -16.17 6.96
CA ASN A 49 2.04 -16.60 6.85
C ASN A 49 1.67 -17.64 7.91
N ASP A 50 2.58 -18.57 8.21
CA ASP A 50 2.36 -19.61 9.22
C ASP A 50 2.23 -19.00 10.61
N ALA A 51 3.07 -18.01 10.95
CA ALA A 51 2.97 -17.26 12.20
C ALA A 51 1.63 -16.51 12.30
N TRP A 52 1.20 -15.85 11.22
CA TRP A 52 -0.08 -15.15 11.20
C TRP A 52 -1.27 -16.09 11.39
N LEU A 53 -1.28 -17.23 10.69
CA LEU A 53 -2.35 -18.24 10.81
C LEU A 53 -2.40 -18.88 12.20
N ALA A 54 -1.24 -19.10 12.82
CA ALA A 54 -1.18 -19.63 14.19
C ALA A 54 -1.74 -18.63 15.21
N ALA A 55 -1.45 -17.33 15.05
CA ALA A 55 -1.98 -16.28 15.91
C ALA A 55 -3.47 -15.97 15.66
N HIS A 56 -3.98 -16.24 14.46
CA HIS A 56 -5.35 -15.93 14.03
C HIS A 56 -6.07 -17.17 13.49
N PRO A 57 -6.40 -18.18 14.32
CA PRO A 57 -7.04 -19.41 13.83
C PRO A 57 -8.48 -19.18 13.34
N ARG A 58 -9.13 -18.11 13.81
CA ARG A 58 -10.46 -17.68 13.36
C ARG A 58 -10.32 -16.69 12.20
N PRO A 59 -11.07 -16.85 11.10
CA PRO A 59 -10.82 -16.08 9.88
C PRO A 59 -11.00 -14.56 9.94
N GLY A 60 -11.59 -13.97 10.98
CA GLY A 60 -11.78 -12.52 11.07
C GLY A 60 -12.97 -11.99 10.25
N ASP A 61 -13.09 -10.66 10.16
CA ASP A 61 -14.13 -9.98 9.37
C ASP A 61 -13.73 -9.83 7.89
N ASN A 62 -14.67 -9.39 7.05
CA ASN A 62 -14.47 -9.20 5.61
C ASN A 62 -14.23 -7.74 5.19
N ARG A 63 -13.77 -6.87 6.11
CA ARG A 63 -13.42 -5.47 5.81
C ARG A 63 -12.09 -5.40 5.06
N TRP A 64 -11.78 -4.21 4.54
CA TRP A 64 -10.63 -3.97 3.66
C TRP A 64 -9.28 -4.49 4.21
N ALA A 65 -9.07 -4.35 5.52
CA ALA A 65 -7.83 -4.70 6.18
C ALA A 65 -7.57 -6.22 6.08
N HIS A 66 -8.53 -7.02 6.54
CA HIS A 66 -8.42 -8.47 6.51
C HIS A 66 -8.59 -9.04 5.10
N ALA A 67 -9.43 -8.42 4.28
CA ALA A 67 -9.56 -8.76 2.86
C ALA A 67 -8.22 -8.63 2.11
N THR A 68 -7.42 -7.62 2.43
CA THR A 68 -6.06 -7.47 1.88
C THR A 68 -5.16 -8.61 2.35
N TYR A 69 -5.23 -8.99 3.62
CA TYR A 69 -4.52 -10.18 4.12
C TYR A 69 -4.89 -11.43 3.32
N VAL A 70 -6.19 -11.71 3.15
CA VAL A 70 -6.65 -12.90 2.43
C VAL A 70 -6.25 -12.88 0.95
N ASP A 71 -6.29 -11.71 0.29
CA ASP A 71 -5.76 -11.52 -1.06
C ASP A 71 -4.26 -11.88 -1.14
N GLY A 72 -3.48 -11.56 -0.10
CA GLY A 72 -2.08 -11.97 0.04
C GLY A 72 -1.88 -13.46 0.35
N CYS A 73 -2.70 -14.03 1.21
CA CYS A 73 -2.69 -15.44 1.54
C CYS A 73 -2.96 -16.31 0.30
N LEU A 74 -3.92 -15.91 -0.55
CA LEU A 74 -4.18 -16.56 -1.84
C LEU A 74 -3.01 -16.40 -2.84
N ALA A 75 -2.29 -15.27 -2.81
CA ALA A 75 -1.09 -15.12 -3.61
C ALA A 75 0.04 -16.04 -3.15
N ALA A 76 0.20 -16.20 -1.83
CA ALA A 76 1.14 -17.14 -1.23
C ALA A 76 0.78 -18.59 -1.60
N TYR A 77 -0.50 -18.98 -1.53
CA TYR A 77 -0.97 -20.28 -2.00
C TYR A 77 -0.57 -20.53 -3.47
N ALA A 78 -0.73 -19.54 -4.34
CA ALA A 78 -0.43 -19.69 -5.77
C ALA A 78 1.05 -20.00 -6.07
N VAL A 79 1.99 -19.68 -5.17
CA VAL A 79 3.43 -19.95 -5.36
C VAL A 79 3.98 -21.07 -4.47
N THR A 80 3.34 -21.35 -3.33
CA THR A 80 3.76 -22.37 -2.37
C THR A 80 2.99 -23.68 -2.48
N ARG A 81 1.73 -23.62 -2.96
CA ARG A 81 0.75 -24.71 -3.00
C ARG A 81 0.37 -25.30 -1.64
N GLU A 82 0.63 -24.57 -0.55
CA GLU A 82 0.26 -24.98 0.81
C GLU A 82 -1.27 -24.92 0.97
N ARG A 83 -1.92 -26.09 1.02
CA ARG A 83 -3.39 -26.20 1.11
C ARG A 83 -3.98 -25.44 2.30
N ARG A 84 -3.25 -25.29 3.41
CA ARG A 84 -3.68 -24.53 4.59
C ARG A 84 -3.97 -23.05 4.30
N TYR A 85 -3.28 -22.45 3.33
CA TYR A 85 -3.48 -21.05 2.94
C TYR A 85 -4.80 -20.88 2.19
N LEU A 86 -5.06 -21.78 1.23
CA LEU A 86 -6.34 -21.81 0.52
C LEU A 86 -7.49 -22.11 1.50
N ALA A 87 -7.34 -23.12 2.36
CA ALA A 87 -8.38 -23.50 3.31
C ALA A 87 -8.73 -22.37 4.29
N TYR A 88 -7.75 -21.54 4.69
CA TYR A 88 -8.05 -20.35 5.50
C TYR A 88 -8.90 -19.34 4.71
N ALA A 89 -8.50 -19.04 3.47
CA ALA A 89 -9.21 -18.10 2.61
C ALA A 89 -10.64 -18.56 2.27
N GLU A 90 -10.84 -19.87 2.05
CA GLU A 90 -12.15 -20.49 1.83
C GLU A 90 -13.03 -20.31 3.07
N ARG A 91 -12.55 -20.70 4.26
CA ARG A 91 -13.30 -20.53 5.52
C ARG A 91 -13.65 -19.07 5.80
N TRP A 92 -12.74 -18.14 5.50
CA TRP A 92 -13.00 -16.71 5.64
C TRP A 92 -14.15 -16.26 4.74
N ALA A 93 -14.10 -16.61 3.45
CA ALA A 93 -15.12 -16.19 2.49
C ALA A 93 -16.47 -16.86 2.78
N GLU A 94 -16.47 -18.13 3.17
CA GLU A 94 -17.66 -18.89 3.59
C GLU A 94 -18.29 -18.31 4.86
N ALA A 95 -17.49 -17.90 5.85
CA ALA A 95 -18.01 -17.27 7.08
C ALA A 95 -18.72 -15.93 6.80
N ALA A 96 -18.40 -15.27 5.69
CA ALA A 96 -19.08 -14.07 5.21
C ALA A 96 -20.21 -14.37 4.20
N ASP A 97 -20.49 -15.65 3.89
CA ASP A 97 -21.34 -16.11 2.79
C ASP A 97 -21.00 -15.44 1.44
N TYR A 98 -19.72 -15.15 1.21
CA TYR A 98 -19.25 -14.37 0.05
C TYR A 98 -19.95 -13.00 -0.12
N ARG A 99 -20.54 -12.45 0.96
CA ARG A 99 -21.11 -11.11 0.98
C ARG A 99 -20.02 -10.06 1.19
N LEU A 100 -20.22 -8.88 0.63
CA LEU A 100 -19.43 -7.69 0.98
C LEU A 100 -19.87 -7.17 2.36
N HIS A 101 -18.98 -6.49 3.08
CA HIS A 101 -19.25 -5.98 4.43
C HIS A 101 -20.46 -5.03 4.46
N GLY A 102 -20.51 -4.02 3.60
CA GLY A 102 -21.68 -3.14 3.41
C GLY A 102 -22.80 -3.73 2.55
N GLY A 103 -22.74 -5.03 2.25
CA GLY A 103 -23.71 -5.74 1.43
C GLY A 103 -23.68 -5.39 -0.07
N PRO A 104 -24.62 -5.94 -0.86
CA PRO A 104 -24.62 -5.85 -2.33
C PRO A 104 -24.98 -4.46 -2.88
N ARG A 105 -25.22 -3.48 -2.02
CA ARG A 105 -25.55 -2.10 -2.41
C ARG A 105 -24.51 -1.08 -1.94
N THR A 106 -23.43 -1.54 -1.30
CA THR A 106 -22.37 -0.64 -0.85
C THR A 106 -21.77 0.14 -2.02
N ARG A 107 -21.36 1.37 -1.73
CA ARG A 107 -20.56 2.23 -2.62
C ARG A 107 -19.19 2.51 -2.02
N ASP A 108 -18.96 2.05 -0.80
CA ASP A 108 -17.69 2.23 -0.11
C ASP A 108 -16.66 1.31 -0.76
N ALA A 109 -15.55 1.89 -1.21
CA ALA A 109 -14.48 1.13 -1.83
C ALA A 109 -13.88 0.12 -0.84
N ASP A 110 -13.80 0.45 0.46
CA ASP A 110 -13.25 -0.44 1.47
C ASP A 110 -14.07 -1.73 1.59
N ASP A 111 -15.39 -1.64 1.49
CA ASP A 111 -16.28 -2.80 1.50
C ASP A 111 -16.12 -3.69 0.26
N MET A 112 -15.57 -3.17 -0.85
CA MET A 112 -15.37 -3.92 -2.09
C MET A 112 -14.09 -4.74 -2.11
N CYS A 113 -13.14 -4.46 -1.23
CA CYS A 113 -11.81 -5.08 -1.25
C CYS A 113 -11.88 -6.62 -1.19
N ALA A 114 -12.83 -7.17 -0.42
CA ALA A 114 -13.09 -8.61 -0.32
C ALA A 114 -13.39 -9.27 -1.66
N GLY A 115 -13.98 -8.53 -2.61
CA GLY A 115 -14.27 -9.01 -3.95
C GLY A 115 -13.02 -9.50 -4.70
N GLN A 116 -11.83 -8.98 -4.39
CA GLN A 116 -10.59 -9.46 -5.01
C GLN A 116 -10.28 -10.92 -4.66
N ALA A 117 -10.47 -11.29 -3.39
CA ALA A 117 -10.31 -12.65 -2.91
C ALA A 117 -11.46 -13.56 -3.40
N TYR A 118 -12.71 -13.09 -3.40
CA TYR A 118 -13.85 -13.87 -3.91
C TYR A 118 -13.69 -14.24 -5.38
N TYR A 119 -13.24 -13.30 -6.22
CA TYR A 119 -12.91 -13.57 -7.62
C TYR A 119 -11.76 -14.57 -7.78
N ALA A 120 -10.74 -14.50 -6.91
CA ALA A 120 -9.64 -15.45 -6.93
C ALA A 120 -10.12 -16.87 -6.54
N LEU A 121 -10.97 -16.99 -5.51
CA LEU A 121 -11.58 -18.25 -5.09
C LEU A 121 -12.52 -18.82 -6.15
N HIS A 122 -13.34 -17.98 -6.81
CA HIS A 122 -14.14 -18.38 -7.97
C HIS A 122 -13.27 -18.90 -9.11
N THR A 123 -12.12 -18.28 -9.37
CA THR A 123 -11.19 -18.76 -10.42
C THR A 123 -10.64 -20.16 -10.10
N LEU A 124 -10.45 -20.48 -8.81
CA LEU A 124 -9.95 -21.78 -8.37
C LEU A 124 -11.05 -22.86 -8.34
N ALA A 125 -12.26 -22.47 -7.95
CA ALA A 125 -13.44 -23.33 -7.88
C ALA A 125 -14.67 -22.51 -8.33
N PRO A 126 -15.04 -22.59 -9.63
CA PRO A 126 -16.11 -21.78 -10.20
C PRO A 126 -17.45 -22.00 -9.51
N ASP A 127 -18.01 -20.90 -9.02
CA ASP A 127 -19.34 -20.82 -8.44
C ASP A 127 -19.81 -19.35 -8.54
N PRO A 128 -20.82 -19.03 -9.35
CA PRO A 128 -21.34 -17.67 -9.50
C PRO A 128 -21.88 -17.07 -8.20
N ALA A 129 -22.32 -17.88 -7.23
CA ALA A 129 -22.81 -17.37 -5.95
C ALA A 129 -21.73 -16.60 -5.17
N LYS A 130 -20.46 -16.96 -5.37
CA LYS A 130 -19.30 -16.27 -4.79
C LYS A 130 -19.15 -14.82 -5.26
N LEU A 131 -19.74 -14.48 -6.41
CA LEU A 131 -19.56 -13.18 -7.06
C LEU A 131 -20.79 -12.28 -6.94
N ALA A 132 -21.97 -12.86 -6.65
CA ALA A 132 -23.25 -12.17 -6.66
C ALA A 132 -23.26 -10.85 -5.87
N SER A 133 -22.68 -10.82 -4.66
CA SER A 133 -22.62 -9.60 -3.85
C SER A 133 -21.70 -8.53 -4.45
N VAL A 134 -20.58 -8.93 -5.04
CA VAL A 134 -19.57 -8.03 -5.62
C VAL A 134 -20.09 -7.44 -6.92
N ASP A 135 -20.64 -8.28 -7.78
CA ASP A 135 -21.19 -7.88 -9.07
C ASP A 135 -22.36 -6.93 -8.89
N SER A 136 -23.26 -7.23 -7.93
CA SER A 136 -24.40 -6.37 -7.63
C SER A 136 -23.95 -4.96 -7.19
N ALA A 137 -22.96 -4.86 -6.30
CA ALA A 137 -22.48 -3.56 -5.82
C ALA A 137 -21.86 -2.74 -6.96
N VAL A 138 -20.98 -3.35 -7.76
CA VAL A 138 -20.29 -2.66 -8.86
C VAL A 138 -21.24 -2.30 -10.00
N LEU A 139 -22.12 -3.21 -10.45
CA LEU A 139 -23.09 -2.93 -11.50
C LEU A 139 -24.02 -1.78 -11.09
N ARG A 140 -24.48 -1.77 -9.84
CA ARG A 140 -25.31 -0.67 -9.32
C ARG A 140 -24.57 0.66 -9.40
N MET A 141 -23.30 0.73 -9.03
CA MET A 141 -22.52 1.95 -9.20
C MET A 141 -22.32 2.30 -10.68
N ALA A 142 -22.06 1.31 -11.53
CA ALA A 142 -21.79 1.52 -12.94
C ALA A 142 -22.97 2.12 -13.71
N HIS A 143 -24.19 1.70 -13.35
CA HIS A 143 -25.44 2.20 -13.92
C HIS A 143 -25.95 3.50 -13.27
N ARG A 144 -25.30 4.03 -12.23
CA ARG A 144 -25.67 5.34 -11.69
C ARG A 144 -25.36 6.45 -12.69
N SER A 145 -26.25 7.43 -12.73
CA SER A 145 -26.12 8.65 -13.51
C SER A 145 -26.54 9.86 -12.67
N GLY A 146 -26.17 11.06 -13.12
CA GLY A 146 -26.46 12.32 -12.44
C GLY A 146 -25.39 12.76 -11.43
N PRO A 147 -25.61 13.89 -10.75
CA PRO A 147 -24.66 14.47 -9.80
C PRO A 147 -24.27 13.49 -8.69
N GLY A 148 -22.97 13.41 -8.36
CA GLY A 148 -22.46 12.53 -7.30
C GLY A 148 -22.47 11.04 -7.66
N SER A 149 -22.51 10.71 -8.95
CA SER A 149 -22.35 9.32 -9.42
C SER A 149 -20.89 8.91 -9.62
N ASP A 150 -19.97 9.87 -9.55
CA ASP A 150 -18.55 9.73 -9.85
C ASP A 150 -17.64 10.18 -8.70
N ASP A 151 -18.19 10.44 -7.50
CA ASP A 151 -17.46 11.09 -6.40
C ASP A 151 -17.17 10.18 -5.19
N ASP A 152 -17.48 8.89 -5.31
CA ASP A 152 -17.34 7.90 -4.24
C ASP A 152 -15.86 7.64 -3.86
N TRP A 153 -14.91 7.81 -4.79
CA TRP A 153 -13.47 7.58 -4.54
C TRP A 153 -12.74 8.87 -4.14
N TRP A 154 -13.09 9.39 -2.98
CA TRP A 154 -12.57 10.66 -2.49
C TRP A 154 -11.20 10.58 -1.80
N TRP A 155 -10.65 9.38 -1.64
CA TRP A 155 -9.34 9.10 -1.04
C TRP A 155 -8.55 8.11 -1.89
N VAL A 156 -7.22 8.18 -1.84
CA VAL A 156 -6.32 7.42 -2.72
C VAL A 156 -6.41 5.90 -2.51
N ASP A 157 -6.66 5.44 -1.28
CA ASP A 157 -6.68 4.02 -0.96
C ASP A 157 -7.82 3.29 -1.70
N ALA A 158 -8.93 3.99 -1.96
CA ALA A 158 -10.08 3.49 -2.72
C ALA A 158 -9.69 2.89 -4.08
N LEU A 159 -8.62 3.41 -4.69
CA LEU A 159 -8.09 2.91 -5.95
C LEU A 159 -7.73 1.42 -5.84
N HIS A 160 -7.04 1.01 -4.77
CA HIS A 160 -6.67 -0.39 -4.57
C HIS A 160 -7.89 -1.26 -4.23
N MET A 161 -8.77 -0.74 -3.39
CA MET A 161 -9.89 -1.51 -2.89
C MET A 161 -10.88 -1.84 -4.00
N ALA A 162 -11.09 -0.92 -4.96
CA ALA A 162 -12.15 -1.04 -5.95
C ALA A 162 -11.70 -1.14 -7.43
N MET A 163 -10.62 -0.49 -7.90
CA MET A 163 -10.26 -0.55 -9.35
C MET A 163 -10.06 -1.99 -9.87
N PRO A 164 -9.31 -2.87 -9.18
CA PRO A 164 -9.16 -4.25 -9.64
C PRO A 164 -10.49 -5.02 -9.61
N VAL A 165 -11.40 -4.68 -8.69
CA VAL A 165 -12.72 -5.29 -8.57
C VAL A 165 -13.59 -4.89 -9.77
N PHE A 166 -13.65 -3.60 -10.11
CA PHE A 166 -14.36 -3.12 -11.31
C PHE A 166 -13.89 -3.82 -12.58
N CYS A 167 -12.58 -3.99 -12.77
CA CYS A 167 -12.06 -4.73 -13.93
C CYS A 167 -12.47 -6.21 -13.95
N ARG A 168 -12.57 -6.85 -12.77
CA ARG A 168 -13.01 -8.24 -12.67
C ARG A 168 -14.49 -8.39 -12.99
N VAL A 169 -15.32 -7.49 -12.46
CA VAL A 169 -16.76 -7.43 -12.76
C VAL A 169 -16.98 -7.20 -14.25
N ALA A 170 -16.33 -6.18 -14.84
CA ALA A 170 -16.44 -5.93 -16.28
C ALA A 170 -16.09 -7.16 -17.13
N ARG A 171 -15.05 -7.90 -16.75
CA ARG A 171 -14.64 -9.12 -17.46
C ARG A 171 -15.60 -10.28 -17.24
N HIS A 172 -16.20 -10.40 -16.06
CA HIS A 172 -17.11 -11.49 -15.72
C HIS A 172 -18.50 -11.30 -16.33
N THR A 173 -19.04 -10.08 -16.22
CA THR A 173 -20.41 -9.77 -16.66
C THR A 173 -20.49 -9.36 -18.12
N GLY A 174 -19.39 -8.85 -18.69
CA GLY A 174 -19.39 -8.24 -20.02
C GLY A 174 -20.13 -6.91 -20.08
N ASP A 175 -20.54 -6.34 -18.94
CA ASP A 175 -21.31 -5.11 -18.92
C ASP A 175 -20.45 -3.91 -19.38
N PRO A 176 -20.87 -3.20 -20.46
CA PRO A 176 -20.06 -2.16 -21.07
C PRO A 176 -19.99 -0.87 -20.23
N THR A 177 -20.78 -0.73 -19.17
CA THR A 177 -20.85 0.48 -18.34
C THR A 177 -19.81 0.49 -17.21
N VAL A 178 -19.29 -0.69 -16.82
CA VAL A 178 -18.41 -0.84 -15.65
C VAL A 178 -17.07 -0.14 -15.83
N LEU A 179 -16.38 -0.35 -16.96
CA LEU A 179 -15.08 0.31 -17.20
C LEU A 179 -15.21 1.84 -17.39
N PRO A 180 -16.22 2.36 -18.11
CA PRO A 180 -16.51 3.79 -18.11
C PRO A 180 -16.79 4.37 -16.72
N ALA A 181 -17.51 3.65 -15.85
CA ALA A 181 -17.75 4.10 -14.48
C ALA A 181 -16.47 4.14 -13.64
N MET A 182 -15.63 3.09 -13.74
CA MET A 182 -14.30 3.07 -13.14
C MET A 182 -13.45 4.26 -13.58
N TRP A 183 -13.51 4.62 -14.88
CA TRP A 183 -12.82 5.80 -15.40
C TRP A 183 -13.34 7.10 -14.77
N ARG A 184 -14.66 7.29 -14.67
CA ARG A 184 -15.24 8.49 -14.05
C ARG A 184 -14.78 8.65 -12.59
N LEU A 185 -14.88 7.60 -11.78
CA LEU A 185 -14.46 7.59 -10.37
C LEU A 185 -12.95 7.85 -10.22
N TYR A 186 -12.13 7.22 -11.06
CA TYR A 186 -10.69 7.47 -11.10
C TYR A 186 -10.35 8.92 -11.50
N SER A 187 -11.00 9.40 -12.56
CA SER A 187 -10.81 10.74 -13.10
C SER A 187 -11.23 11.82 -12.10
N ASP A 188 -12.28 11.57 -11.32
CA ASP A 188 -12.67 12.43 -10.20
C ASP A 188 -11.55 12.58 -9.19
N ALA A 189 -11.10 11.45 -8.62
CA ALA A 189 -10.01 11.40 -7.65
C ALA A 189 -8.76 12.12 -8.17
N LYS A 190 -8.37 11.82 -9.41
CA LYS A 190 -7.16 12.36 -10.01
C LYS A 190 -7.27 13.86 -10.33
N HIS A 191 -8.34 14.27 -11.00
CA HIS A 191 -8.42 15.57 -11.67
C HIS A 191 -9.32 16.58 -10.95
N ARG A 192 -10.54 16.21 -10.57
CA ARG A 192 -11.45 17.15 -9.91
C ARG A 192 -11.06 17.37 -8.45
N ARG A 193 -10.70 16.29 -7.74
CA ARG A 193 -10.18 16.37 -6.36
C ARG A 193 -8.69 16.71 -6.30
N GLY A 194 -7.98 16.55 -7.41
CA GLY A 194 -6.57 16.92 -7.52
C GLY A 194 -5.64 16.05 -6.66
N LEU A 195 -6.00 14.79 -6.39
CA LEU A 195 -5.21 13.94 -5.50
C LEU A 195 -3.85 13.54 -6.09
N TYR A 196 -3.66 13.61 -7.41
CA TYR A 196 -2.37 13.33 -8.04
C TYR A 196 -1.56 14.60 -8.26
N ASP A 197 -0.40 14.68 -7.63
CA ASP A 197 0.56 15.74 -7.88
C ASP A 197 1.50 15.39 -9.04
N ARG A 198 1.44 16.19 -10.11
CA ARG A 198 2.24 15.96 -11.32
C ARG A 198 3.73 16.17 -11.10
N SER A 199 4.12 17.02 -10.15
CA SER A 199 5.53 17.40 -9.95
C SER A 199 6.33 16.31 -9.25
N SER A 200 5.77 15.75 -8.19
CA SER A 200 6.34 14.66 -7.41
C SER A 200 6.07 13.29 -8.01
N GLU A 201 5.05 13.17 -8.87
CA GLU A 201 4.51 11.90 -9.37
C GLU A 201 3.96 11.01 -8.22
N LEU A 202 3.38 11.65 -7.20
CA LEU A 202 2.81 11.02 -6.02
C LEU A 202 1.34 11.45 -5.83
N TRP A 203 0.65 10.73 -4.94
CA TRP A 203 -0.74 10.95 -4.60
C TRP A 203 -0.87 11.46 -3.17
N PHE A 204 -1.62 12.54 -3.00
CA PHE A 204 -2.17 12.97 -1.72
C PHE A 204 -3.24 11.98 -1.25
N ARG A 205 -3.36 11.81 0.07
CA ARG A 205 -4.33 10.86 0.61
C ARG A 205 -5.76 11.25 0.28
N ASP A 206 -6.11 12.52 0.49
CA ASP A 206 -7.41 13.11 0.19
C ASP A 206 -7.29 14.65 0.12
N GLY A 207 -8.42 15.35 -0.04
CA GLY A 207 -8.48 16.81 -0.18
C GLY A 207 -7.83 17.62 0.95
N ARG A 208 -7.70 17.09 2.17
CA ARG A 208 -7.02 17.78 3.30
C ARG A 208 -5.52 17.99 3.05
N PHE A 209 -4.92 17.21 2.15
CA PHE A 209 -3.50 17.24 1.86
C PHE A 209 -3.18 18.07 0.60
N VAL A 210 -4.20 18.44 -0.19
CA VAL A 210 -4.02 19.09 -1.50
C VAL A 210 -3.71 20.59 -1.32
N PRO A 211 -2.65 21.14 -1.95
CA PRO A 211 -2.34 22.57 -1.95
C PRO A 211 -3.46 23.46 -2.50
N PRO A 212 -3.51 24.77 -2.16
CA PRO A 212 -2.54 25.52 -1.36
C PRO A 212 -2.75 25.40 0.16
N ALA A 213 -3.94 24.99 0.61
CA ALA A 213 -4.29 24.87 2.03
C ALA A 213 -3.93 23.50 2.66
N GLY A 214 -3.43 22.57 1.85
CA GLY A 214 -3.15 21.19 2.29
C GLY A 214 -2.10 21.09 3.39
N LEU A 215 -2.24 20.05 4.22
CA LEU A 215 -1.30 19.73 5.29
C LEU A 215 0.17 19.72 4.81
N ARG A 216 1.05 20.10 5.74
CA ARG A 216 2.50 20.12 5.55
C ARG A 216 3.16 19.31 6.65
N SER A 217 4.27 18.67 6.31
CA SER A 217 5.11 17.99 7.29
C SER A 217 5.72 19.02 8.26
N PRO A 218 6.30 18.60 9.40
CA PRO A 218 6.99 19.50 10.32
C PRO A 218 8.10 20.35 9.66
N HIS A 219 8.70 19.87 8.56
CA HIS A 219 9.72 20.58 7.80
C HIS A 219 9.17 21.37 6.59
N GLY A 220 7.85 21.52 6.48
CA GLY A 220 7.20 22.35 5.46
C GLY A 220 7.04 21.68 4.09
N ALA A 221 7.31 20.38 3.97
CA ALA A 221 7.11 19.64 2.73
C ALA A 221 5.61 19.29 2.53
N PRO A 222 5.14 19.12 1.27
CA PRO A 222 3.86 18.46 1.02
C PRO A 222 3.86 17.04 1.61
N VAL A 223 2.76 16.60 2.22
CA VAL A 223 2.68 15.29 2.86
C VAL A 223 2.22 14.23 1.85
N PHE A 224 3.08 13.26 1.56
CA PHE A 224 2.74 12.11 0.71
C PHE A 224 2.86 10.82 1.50
N TRP A 225 1.72 10.36 2.02
CA TRP A 225 1.68 9.16 2.83
C TRP A 225 2.08 7.92 2.03
N SER A 226 3.05 7.19 2.57
CA SER A 226 3.69 6.04 1.92
C SER A 226 2.70 4.91 1.63
N ARG A 227 1.91 4.47 2.61
CA ARG A 227 0.91 3.42 2.39
C ARG A 227 -0.18 3.84 1.41
N GLY A 228 -0.63 5.09 1.43
CA GLY A 228 -1.60 5.61 0.45
C GLY A 228 -1.07 5.54 -0.99
N ASN A 229 0.18 5.93 -1.20
CA ASN A 229 0.86 5.76 -2.49
C ASN A 229 1.09 4.27 -2.84
N GLY A 230 1.35 3.43 -1.84
CA GLY A 230 1.43 1.98 -1.99
C GLY A 230 0.12 1.39 -2.52
N TRP A 231 -1.03 1.84 -2.00
CA TRP A 231 -2.34 1.45 -2.50
C TRP A 231 -2.54 1.88 -3.94
N ALA A 232 -2.28 3.15 -4.27
CA ALA A 232 -2.35 3.61 -5.66
C ALA A 232 -1.47 2.76 -6.58
N PHE A 233 -0.24 2.46 -6.18
CA PHE A 233 0.68 1.70 -7.02
C PHE A 233 0.19 0.26 -7.25
N ALA A 234 -0.25 -0.41 -6.19
CA ALA A 234 -0.81 -1.76 -6.27
C ALA A 234 -2.09 -1.79 -7.10
N ALA A 235 -2.94 -0.76 -7.00
CA ALA A 235 -4.14 -0.61 -7.81
C ALA A 235 -3.81 -0.61 -9.30
N HIS A 236 -2.89 0.25 -9.74
CA HIS A 236 -2.51 0.33 -11.15
C HIS A 236 -1.88 -0.98 -11.64
N ALA A 237 -1.00 -1.59 -10.84
CA ALA A 237 -0.32 -2.84 -11.19
C ALA A 237 -1.32 -4.00 -11.39
N LYS A 238 -2.27 -4.15 -10.46
CA LYS A 238 -3.31 -5.19 -10.50
C LYS A 238 -4.31 -4.93 -11.62
N THR A 239 -4.81 -3.70 -11.74
CA THR A 239 -5.77 -3.27 -12.77
C THR A 239 -5.23 -3.52 -14.18
N LEU A 240 -4.00 -3.10 -14.49
CA LEU A 240 -3.40 -3.26 -15.82
C LEU A 240 -3.20 -4.72 -16.24
N SER A 241 -3.17 -5.67 -15.30
CA SER A 241 -3.08 -7.10 -15.58
C SER A 241 -4.43 -7.77 -15.85
N ILE A 242 -5.53 -7.07 -15.57
CA ILE A 242 -6.91 -7.56 -15.75
C ILE A 242 -7.57 -6.81 -16.91
N LEU A 243 -7.26 -5.52 -17.05
CA LEU A 243 -7.85 -4.62 -18.03
C LEU A 243 -7.60 -5.11 -19.46
N PRO A 244 -8.64 -5.14 -20.33
CA PRO A 244 -8.46 -5.48 -21.73
C PRO A 244 -7.46 -4.56 -22.44
N GLY A 245 -6.59 -5.12 -23.30
CA GLY A 245 -5.51 -4.38 -23.96
C GLY A 245 -5.96 -3.16 -24.76
N HIS A 246 -7.13 -3.23 -25.38
CA HIS A 246 -7.78 -2.17 -26.15
C HIS A 246 -8.59 -1.15 -25.30
N SER A 247 -8.55 -1.20 -23.97
CA SER A 247 -9.29 -0.25 -23.14
C SER A 247 -8.80 1.19 -23.38
N PRO A 248 -9.71 2.17 -23.62
CA PRO A 248 -9.33 3.53 -24.04
C PRO A 248 -8.46 4.27 -23.01
N HIS A 249 -8.59 3.94 -21.72
CA HIS A 249 -7.87 4.59 -20.63
C HIS A 249 -6.62 3.81 -20.18
N ARG A 250 -6.28 2.69 -20.84
CA ARG A 250 -5.14 1.85 -20.46
C ARG A 250 -3.82 2.64 -20.40
N ARG A 251 -3.59 3.55 -21.35
CA ARG A 251 -2.38 4.38 -21.40
C ARG A 251 -2.27 5.30 -20.18
N GLU A 252 -3.37 5.87 -19.72
CA GLU A 252 -3.39 6.72 -18.52
C GLU A 252 -2.97 5.91 -17.29
N TYR A 253 -3.55 4.72 -17.08
CA TYR A 253 -3.18 3.87 -15.95
C TYR A 253 -1.72 3.41 -16.02
N LEU A 254 -1.21 3.10 -17.22
CA LEU A 254 0.20 2.75 -17.42
C LEU A 254 1.14 3.91 -17.09
N ASN A 255 0.80 5.12 -17.52
CA ASN A 255 1.59 6.31 -17.21
C ASN A 255 1.71 6.53 -15.69
N ASN A 256 0.62 6.36 -14.94
CA ASN A 256 0.64 6.48 -13.47
C ASN A 256 1.44 5.36 -12.80
N LEU A 257 1.34 4.12 -13.30
CA LEU A 257 2.17 3.01 -12.83
C LEU A 257 3.67 3.35 -12.97
N GLN A 258 4.07 3.85 -14.14
CA GLN A 258 5.46 4.19 -14.44
C GLN A 258 5.93 5.43 -13.66
N ALA A 259 5.05 6.40 -13.45
CA ALA A 259 5.32 7.59 -12.65
C ALA A 259 5.56 7.22 -11.17
N LEU A 260 4.71 6.36 -10.60
CA LEU A 260 4.89 5.80 -9.25
C LEU A 260 6.17 4.96 -9.13
N ALA A 261 6.54 4.19 -10.17
CA ALA A 261 7.80 3.47 -10.19
C ALA A 261 9.01 4.42 -10.13
N ARG A 262 8.97 5.55 -10.85
CA ARG A 262 10.03 6.57 -10.79
C ARG A 262 10.07 7.29 -9.45
N SER A 263 8.93 7.74 -8.92
CA SER A 263 8.89 8.48 -7.65
C SER A 263 9.32 7.61 -6.48
N THR A 264 8.83 6.37 -6.40
CA THR A 264 9.28 5.42 -5.35
C THR A 264 10.77 5.12 -5.45
N ALA A 265 11.34 4.98 -6.66
CA ALA A 265 12.79 4.83 -6.81
C ALA A 265 13.57 6.05 -6.30
N ARG A 266 13.07 7.28 -6.51
CA ARG A 266 13.69 8.52 -6.02
C ARG A 266 13.62 8.65 -4.49
N THR A 267 12.54 8.16 -3.88
CA THR A 267 12.28 8.33 -2.44
C THR A 267 12.69 7.14 -1.58
N GLN A 268 13.23 6.06 -2.19
CA GLN A 268 13.73 4.91 -1.44
C GLN A 268 14.92 5.32 -0.56
N ARG A 269 14.86 5.01 0.73
CA ARG A 269 15.96 5.26 1.66
C ARG A 269 17.11 4.29 1.43
N ALA A 270 18.29 4.67 1.93
CA ALA A 270 19.50 3.84 1.81
C ALA A 270 19.37 2.47 2.51
N ASP A 271 18.60 2.39 3.58
CA ASP A 271 18.27 1.15 4.29
C ASP A 271 17.25 0.27 3.55
N GLY A 272 16.76 0.71 2.39
CA GLY A 272 15.86 -0.02 1.52
C GLY A 272 14.37 0.19 1.79
N PHE A 273 14.01 0.80 2.92
CA PHE A 273 12.62 1.12 3.26
C PHE A 273 12.15 2.43 2.61
N TRP A 274 10.85 2.65 2.68
CA TRP A 274 10.27 3.99 2.64
C TRP A 274 9.76 4.34 4.04
N GLY A 275 9.88 5.61 4.45
CA GLY A 275 9.27 6.11 5.69
C GLY A 275 7.76 6.26 5.54
N VAL A 276 7.08 6.74 6.58
CA VAL A 276 5.63 7.00 6.51
C VAL A 276 5.28 8.20 5.62
N ASP A 277 6.15 9.21 5.53
CA ASP A 277 6.06 10.32 4.57
C ASP A 277 7.16 10.19 3.51
N LEU A 278 6.76 10.24 2.23
CA LEU A 278 7.66 10.09 1.08
C LEU A 278 8.39 11.38 0.72
N ALA A 279 7.88 12.53 1.12
CA ALA A 279 8.51 13.83 0.85
C ALA A 279 9.32 14.36 2.04
N ASP A 280 9.14 13.78 3.22
CA ASP A 280 9.87 14.16 4.43
C ASP A 280 10.36 12.92 5.20
N PRO A 281 11.55 12.40 4.88
CA PRO A 281 12.10 11.21 5.55
C PRO A 281 12.39 11.38 7.04
N ASP A 282 12.45 12.62 7.54
CA ASP A 282 12.63 12.93 8.96
C ASP A 282 11.29 13.09 9.71
N ASP A 283 10.14 13.10 9.00
CA ASP A 283 8.80 13.03 9.61
C ASP A 283 8.45 11.59 9.98
N HIS A 284 8.38 11.31 11.29
CA HIS A 284 8.23 9.97 11.87
C HIS A 284 9.25 8.96 11.28
N PRO A 285 10.55 9.15 11.55
CA PRO A 285 11.62 8.40 10.90
C PRO A 285 11.65 6.93 11.35
N GLY A 286 12.30 6.10 10.55
CA GLY A 286 12.39 4.65 10.79
C GLY A 286 11.72 3.82 9.70
N PRO A 287 11.86 2.49 9.77
CA PRO A 287 11.24 1.59 8.80
C PRO A 287 9.71 1.61 8.94
N GLU A 288 9.02 1.51 7.80
CA GLU A 288 7.58 1.28 7.71
C GLU A 288 7.32 0.17 6.68
N THR A 289 6.77 -0.95 7.13
CA THR A 289 6.71 -2.19 6.37
C THR A 289 5.56 -2.23 5.37
N SER A 290 4.40 -1.62 5.68
CA SER A 290 3.20 -1.79 4.86
C SER A 290 3.30 -1.10 3.49
N GLY A 291 3.70 0.18 3.45
CA GLY A 291 3.99 0.92 2.23
C GLY A 291 5.14 0.30 1.46
N THR A 292 6.23 -0.05 2.16
CA THR A 292 7.38 -0.75 1.57
C THR A 292 6.96 -2.06 0.87
N ALA A 293 6.14 -2.89 1.52
CA ALA A 293 5.64 -4.13 0.93
C ALA A 293 4.75 -3.90 -0.29
N LEU A 294 3.89 -2.88 -0.28
CA LEU A 294 3.06 -2.50 -1.42
C LEU A 294 3.91 -2.03 -2.62
N PHE A 295 4.98 -1.28 -2.37
CA PHE A 295 5.92 -0.88 -3.41
C PHE A 295 6.68 -2.07 -4.00
N VAL A 296 7.18 -2.99 -3.17
CA VAL A 296 7.83 -4.22 -3.64
C VAL A 296 6.86 -5.05 -4.48
N HIS A 297 5.62 -5.24 -4.02
CA HIS A 297 4.60 -5.94 -4.79
C HIS A 297 4.41 -5.30 -6.16
N SER A 298 4.22 -3.98 -6.20
CA SER A 298 3.87 -3.25 -7.43
C SER A 298 5.02 -3.25 -8.44
N LEU A 299 6.25 -3.02 -7.97
CA LEU A 299 7.46 -3.08 -8.80
C LEU A 299 7.69 -4.49 -9.37
N ALA A 300 7.68 -5.51 -8.50
CA ALA A 300 7.91 -6.89 -8.92
C ALA A 300 6.79 -7.39 -9.86
N HIS A 301 5.53 -7.07 -9.55
CA HIS A 301 4.40 -7.44 -10.40
C HIS A 301 4.45 -6.72 -11.74
N GLY A 302 4.76 -5.42 -11.77
CA GLY A 302 4.90 -4.65 -13.00
C GLY A 302 6.03 -5.15 -13.90
N VAL A 303 7.18 -5.51 -13.32
CA VAL A 303 8.30 -6.13 -14.06
C VAL A 303 7.88 -7.48 -14.66
N ARG A 304 7.23 -8.35 -13.85
CA ARG A 304 6.76 -9.66 -14.30
C ARG A 304 5.72 -9.55 -15.42
N ALA A 305 4.87 -8.53 -15.37
CA ALA A 305 3.83 -8.29 -16.36
C ALA A 305 4.34 -7.54 -17.62
N GLY A 306 5.62 -7.20 -17.70
CA GLY A 306 6.19 -6.42 -18.81
C GLY A 306 5.70 -4.97 -18.86
N LEU A 307 5.19 -4.43 -17.75
CA LEU A 307 4.69 -3.06 -17.64
C LEU A 307 5.77 -2.08 -17.16
N LEU A 308 6.78 -2.60 -16.47
CA LEU A 308 7.91 -1.85 -15.93
C LEU A 308 9.22 -2.47 -16.41
N ASP A 309 10.22 -1.62 -16.63
CA ASP A 309 11.55 -2.07 -17.05
C ASP A 309 12.25 -2.84 -15.92
N ARG A 310 12.77 -4.03 -16.26
CA ARG A 310 13.40 -4.93 -15.30
C ARG A 310 14.69 -4.36 -14.74
N ALA A 311 15.53 -3.75 -15.57
CA ALA A 311 16.86 -3.30 -15.18
C ALA A 311 16.80 -2.18 -14.15
N THR A 312 15.82 -1.28 -14.28
CA THR A 312 15.63 -0.13 -13.38
C THR A 312 14.78 -0.46 -12.16
N CYS A 313 13.70 -1.24 -12.31
CA CYS A 313 12.72 -1.43 -11.23
C CYS A 313 13.04 -2.62 -10.31
N LEU A 314 13.64 -3.69 -10.83
CA LEU A 314 13.91 -4.89 -10.03
C LEU A 314 14.92 -4.64 -8.89
N PRO A 315 16.03 -3.89 -9.09
CA PRO A 315 16.97 -3.60 -7.99
C PRO A 315 16.31 -2.83 -6.83
N VAL A 316 15.39 -1.91 -7.13
CA VAL A 316 14.63 -1.14 -6.13
C VAL A 316 13.75 -2.08 -5.28
N ALA A 317 13.00 -2.97 -5.94
CA ALA A 317 12.14 -3.95 -5.26
C ALA A 317 12.95 -4.94 -4.41
N VAL A 318 14.08 -5.42 -4.94
CA VAL A 318 14.94 -6.40 -4.25
C VAL A 318 15.58 -5.81 -3.01
N ARG A 319 16.10 -4.58 -3.08
CA ARG A 319 16.68 -3.90 -1.93
C ARG A 319 15.67 -3.76 -0.79
N ALA A 320 14.44 -3.35 -1.10
CA ALA A 320 13.36 -3.25 -0.13
C ALA A 320 12.92 -4.60 0.45
N TRP A 321 12.83 -5.64 -0.38
CA TRP A 321 12.54 -6.99 0.10
C TRP A 321 13.60 -7.50 1.07
N ASN A 322 14.88 -7.35 0.71
CA ASN A 322 15.99 -7.77 1.55
C ASN A 322 15.98 -7.00 2.88
N ALA A 323 15.68 -5.70 2.86
CA ALA A 323 15.53 -4.87 4.06
C ALA A 323 14.37 -5.35 4.96
N MET A 324 13.19 -5.64 4.39
CA MET A 324 12.06 -6.16 5.17
C MET A 324 12.40 -7.52 5.80
N VAL A 325 13.00 -8.44 5.06
CA VAL A 325 13.37 -9.76 5.59
C VAL A 325 14.43 -9.67 6.69
N ALA A 326 15.41 -8.76 6.56
CA ALA A 326 16.47 -8.61 7.54
C ALA A 326 16.04 -7.85 8.80
N THR A 327 15.13 -6.88 8.67
CA THR A 327 14.80 -5.93 9.74
C THR A 327 13.41 -6.16 10.33
N ALA A 328 12.40 -6.42 9.49
CA ALA A 328 11.00 -6.46 9.90
C ALA A 328 10.45 -7.87 10.17
N VAL A 329 11.04 -8.92 9.58
CA VAL A 329 10.63 -10.30 9.85
C VAL A 329 11.38 -10.83 11.08
N HIS A 330 10.64 -11.11 12.15
CA HIS A 330 11.19 -11.74 13.34
C HIS A 330 11.47 -13.22 13.11
N SER A 331 12.28 -13.83 13.99
CA SER A 331 12.64 -15.24 13.91
C SER A 331 11.44 -16.20 14.06
N ASP A 332 10.39 -15.77 14.74
CA ASP A 332 9.13 -16.50 14.89
C ASP A 332 8.12 -16.24 13.76
N GLY A 333 8.47 -15.37 12.80
CA GLY A 333 7.62 -14.97 11.69
C GLY A 333 6.70 -13.78 11.93
N PHE A 334 6.77 -13.15 13.11
CA PHE A 334 6.10 -11.87 13.32
C PHE A 334 6.62 -10.81 12.32
N LEU A 335 5.72 -10.07 11.67
CA LEU A 335 6.05 -8.99 10.75
C LEU A 335 5.87 -7.65 11.45
N GLY A 336 6.98 -7.02 11.81
CA GLY A 336 7.07 -5.78 12.55
C GLY A 336 7.11 -4.51 11.71
N TYR A 337 7.26 -3.37 12.40
CA TYR A 337 7.35 -2.03 11.82
C TYR A 337 6.16 -1.66 10.93
N VAL A 338 4.97 -2.11 11.31
CA VAL A 338 3.74 -1.78 10.59
C VAL A 338 3.07 -0.60 11.26
N GLN A 339 2.80 0.46 10.50
CA GLN A 339 1.87 1.49 10.93
C GLN A 339 0.45 0.93 10.90
N GLY A 340 -0.26 0.97 12.03
CA GLY A 340 -1.66 0.51 12.13
C GLY A 340 -2.64 1.31 11.25
N VAL A 341 -3.93 0.96 11.32
CA VAL A 341 -4.98 1.65 10.53
C VAL A 341 -4.89 3.18 10.71
N GLY A 342 -5.05 3.91 9.61
CA GLY A 342 -4.79 5.34 9.58
C GLY A 342 -5.05 5.99 8.23
N ASP A 343 -4.99 7.32 8.20
CA ASP A 343 -5.25 8.16 7.03
C ASP A 343 -4.12 9.19 6.77
N SER A 344 -3.00 9.07 7.48
CA SER A 344 -1.89 10.04 7.49
C SER A 344 -0.59 9.41 8.03
N PRO A 345 0.57 10.08 7.85
CA PRO A 345 1.82 9.67 8.52
C PRO A 345 1.74 9.65 10.05
N SER A 346 0.92 10.51 10.66
CA SER A 346 0.80 10.62 12.13
C SER A 346 -0.13 9.57 12.75
N SER A 347 -0.88 8.84 11.94
CA SER A 347 -1.78 7.79 12.42
C SER A 347 -1.03 6.61 13.02
N SER A 348 -1.55 6.03 14.12
CA SER A 348 -1.02 4.79 14.72
C SER A 348 0.50 4.82 15.01
N GLN A 349 0.98 5.96 15.49
CA GLN A 349 2.37 6.18 15.93
C GLN A 349 2.53 5.88 17.42
N PRO A 350 3.74 5.49 17.89
CA PRO A 350 4.93 5.21 17.08
C PRO A 350 4.85 3.86 16.34
N VAL A 351 5.43 3.80 15.14
CA VAL A 351 5.74 2.53 14.47
C VAL A 351 6.94 1.89 15.15
N THR A 352 6.78 0.66 15.65
CA THR A 352 7.85 -0.03 16.37
C THR A 352 8.09 -1.42 15.79
N ARG A 353 9.17 -2.05 16.23
CA ARG A 353 9.48 -3.44 15.88
C ARG A 353 8.31 -4.40 16.15
N ASP A 354 7.49 -4.11 17.14
CA ASP A 354 6.43 -5.02 17.60
C ASP A 354 5.03 -4.55 17.19
N THR A 355 4.91 -3.57 16.28
CA THR A 355 3.61 -3.20 15.66
C THR A 355 3.38 -4.01 14.38
N THR A 356 2.20 -4.62 14.26
CA THR A 356 1.78 -5.40 13.09
C THR A 356 0.32 -5.09 12.70
N ALA A 357 -0.05 -5.46 11.47
CA ALA A 357 -1.44 -5.45 11.01
C ALA A 357 -1.64 -6.44 9.86
N ASP A 358 -2.87 -6.93 9.72
CA ASP A 358 -3.29 -7.91 8.71
C ASP A 358 -2.99 -7.45 7.28
N PHE A 359 -3.38 -6.23 6.91
CA PHE A 359 -3.16 -5.69 5.57
C PHE A 359 -1.67 -5.63 5.19
N ALA A 360 -0.78 -5.38 6.16
CA ALA A 360 0.66 -5.33 5.92
C ALA A 360 1.24 -6.73 5.71
N VAL A 361 0.76 -7.72 6.48
CA VAL A 361 1.07 -9.14 6.21
C VAL A 361 0.59 -9.53 4.83
N GLY A 362 -0.64 -9.18 4.44
CA GLY A 362 -1.17 -9.38 3.09
C GLY A 362 -0.27 -8.79 1.99
N ALA A 363 0.15 -7.54 2.16
CA ALA A 363 1.06 -6.86 1.24
C ALA A 363 2.43 -7.56 1.16
N PHE A 364 2.99 -7.99 2.29
CA PHE A 364 4.25 -8.74 2.35
C PHE A 364 4.16 -10.07 1.59
N LEU A 365 3.06 -10.81 1.78
CA LEU A 365 2.81 -12.08 1.07
C LEU A 365 2.66 -11.85 -0.44
N ARG A 366 1.98 -10.76 -0.85
CA ARG A 366 1.90 -10.34 -2.26
C ARG A 366 3.27 -10.00 -2.84
N ALA A 367 4.09 -9.26 -2.09
CA ALA A 367 5.44 -8.88 -2.48
C ALA A 367 6.34 -10.10 -2.69
N GLY A 368 6.42 -10.98 -1.69
CA GLY A 368 7.20 -12.22 -1.77
C GLY A 368 6.71 -13.15 -2.89
N SER A 369 5.40 -13.27 -3.07
CA SER A 369 4.83 -14.08 -4.15
C SER A 369 5.11 -13.51 -5.55
N ALA A 370 5.25 -12.20 -5.70
CA ALA A 370 5.64 -11.58 -6.96
C ALA A 370 7.14 -11.81 -7.24
N LEU A 371 8.00 -11.61 -6.24
CA LEU A 371 9.45 -11.84 -6.36
C LEU A 371 9.81 -13.31 -6.57
N ALA A 372 9.13 -14.24 -5.91
CA ALA A 372 9.35 -15.68 -6.09
C ALA A 372 9.08 -16.16 -7.53
N ARG A 373 8.31 -15.40 -8.33
CA ARG A 373 8.09 -15.67 -9.76
C ARG A 373 9.16 -15.05 -10.67
N LEU A 374 9.95 -14.10 -10.16
CA LEU A 374 11.06 -13.47 -10.87
C LEU A 374 12.42 -14.10 -10.54
N ALA A 375 12.52 -14.70 -9.34
CA ALA A 375 13.66 -15.47 -8.88
C ALA A 375 13.71 -16.84 -9.58
N ARG A 376 14.93 -17.29 -9.86
CA ARG A 376 15.21 -18.62 -10.41
C ARG A 376 15.22 -19.67 -9.31
#